data_AF-K0SJF7-F1
#
_entry.id   AF-K0SJF7-F1
#
_cell.length_a   1.000
_cell.length_b   1.000
_cell.length_c   1.000
_cell.angle_alpha   90.00
_cell.angle_beta   90.00
_cell.angle_gamma   90.00
#
_symmetry.space_group_name_H-M   'P 1'
#
loop_
_entity.id
_entity.type
_entity.pdbx_description
1 polymer ?
#
loop_
_entity_poly.entity_id
_entity_poly.type
_entity_poly.pdbx_seq_one_letter_code
_entity_poly.pdbx_strand_id
1 'polypeptide(L)'
;MNDVSKNIVQIITRYNEWAGTIRAAYTFDAGPNAVIYTLEKYQLELLALLLKYFPPQDSGTNEYVSNENLAQKALDVQLDPSLIDAVEKSSSVYKHGDVKMMYCTRAGEGAKRLDPTESVFAFKYE
;
A
#
# COMPACT_ATOMS: atom_id res chain seq x y z
N MET A 1 -13.25 -9.82 2.34
CA MET A 1 -11.96 -10.55 2.29
C MET A 1 -12.00 -11.61 1.19
N ASN A 2 -11.06 -11.59 0.25
CA ASN A 2 -10.87 -12.61 -0.79
C ASN A 2 -9.47 -13.25 -0.64
N ASP A 3 -9.04 -14.07 -1.61
CA ASP A 3 -7.74 -14.74 -1.53
C ASP A 3 -6.56 -13.75 -1.61
N VAL A 4 -6.70 -12.65 -2.36
CA VAL A 4 -5.73 -11.54 -2.36
C VAL A 4 -5.62 -10.93 -0.97
N SER A 5 -6.76 -10.65 -0.31
CA SER A 5 -6.78 -10.14 1.06
C SER A 5 -6.07 -11.08 2.03
N LYS A 6 -6.30 -12.40 1.93
CA LYS A 6 -5.63 -13.41 2.77
C LYS A 6 -4.12 -13.44 2.51
N ASN A 7 -3.68 -13.28 1.26
CA ASN A 7 -2.26 -13.22 0.96
C ASN A 7 -1.60 -11.97 1.56
N ILE A 8 -2.27 -10.81 1.49
CA ILE A 8 -1.78 -9.59 2.17
C ILE A 8 -1.60 -9.87 3.68
N VAL A 9 -2.58 -10.50 4.32
CA VAL A 9 -2.47 -10.91 5.73
C VAL A 9 -1.23 -11.79 5.98
N GLN A 10 -0.98 -12.77 5.13
CA GLN A 10 0.17 -13.66 5.23
C GLN A 10 1.49 -12.91 5.08
N ILE A 11 1.62 -12.08 4.04
CA ILE A 11 2.82 -11.27 3.78
C ILE A 11 3.14 -10.38 4.98
N ILE A 12 2.15 -9.65 5.52
CA ILE A 12 2.36 -8.76 6.67
C ILE A 12 2.71 -9.55 7.94
N THR A 13 2.10 -10.71 8.14
CA THR A 13 2.40 -11.58 9.29
C THR A 13 3.85 -12.07 9.21
N ARG A 14 4.29 -12.58 8.05
CA ARG A 14 5.68 -13.02 7.83
C ARG A 14 6.68 -11.88 7.92
N TYR A 15 6.33 -10.70 7.42
CA TYR A 15 7.16 -9.51 7.52
C TYR A 15 7.46 -9.16 8.99
N ASN A 16 6.44 -9.20 9.85
CA ASN A 16 6.60 -8.96 11.29
C ASN A 16 7.38 -10.08 11.99
N GLU A 17 7.12 -11.34 11.65
CA GLU A 17 7.83 -12.49 12.22
C GLU A 17 9.32 -12.47 11.87
N TRP A 18 9.66 -12.26 10.59
CA TRP A 18 11.03 -12.12 10.12
C TRP A 18 11.74 -10.95 10.81
N ALA A 19 11.06 -9.82 10.96
CA ALA A 19 11.60 -8.63 11.62
C ALA A 19 11.83 -8.81 13.12
N GLY A 20 11.22 -9.82 13.76
CA GLY A 20 11.23 -10.01 15.21
C GLY A 20 10.45 -8.93 15.99
N THR A 21 9.71 -8.07 15.31
CA THR A 21 8.91 -6.98 15.89
C THR A 21 7.77 -6.60 14.96
N ILE A 22 6.70 -6.03 15.51
CA ILE A 22 5.58 -5.52 14.71
C ILE A 22 6.02 -4.25 13.98
N ARG A 23 6.24 -4.35 12.67
CA ARG A 23 6.58 -3.23 11.77
C ARG A 23 5.36 -2.70 11.01
N ALA A 24 4.39 -3.57 10.74
CA ALA A 24 3.15 -3.21 10.05
C ALA A 24 1.92 -3.91 10.64
N ALA A 25 0.75 -3.31 10.49
CA ALA A 25 -0.53 -3.86 10.88
C ALA A 25 -1.54 -3.72 9.74
N TYR A 26 -2.43 -4.70 9.56
CA TYR A 26 -3.50 -4.62 8.56
C TYR A 26 -4.87 -4.50 9.24
N THR A 27 -5.81 -3.87 8.54
CA THR A 27 -7.23 -3.94 8.86
C THR A 27 -8.04 -4.03 7.57
N PHE A 28 -9.24 -4.59 7.69
CA PHE A 28 -10.22 -4.71 6.62
C PHE A 28 -11.55 -4.21 7.13
N ASP A 29 -12.22 -3.40 6.34
CA ASP A 29 -13.62 -3.03 6.57
C ASP A 29 -14.55 -4.05 5.85
N ALA A 30 -15.76 -3.65 5.48
CA ALA A 30 -16.71 -4.45 4.69
C ALA A 30 -16.30 -4.63 3.21
N GLY A 31 -15.08 -5.10 2.94
CA GLY A 31 -14.54 -5.29 1.59
C GLY A 31 -13.26 -6.12 1.52
N PRO A 32 -12.67 -6.30 0.33
CA PRO A 32 -11.39 -6.98 0.15
C PRO A 32 -10.17 -6.05 0.27
N ASN A 33 -10.38 -4.73 0.33
CA ASN A 33 -9.31 -3.74 0.36
C ASN A 33 -8.61 -3.75 1.73
N ALA A 34 -7.29 -3.92 1.72
CA ALA A 34 -6.46 -3.87 2.91
C ALA A 34 -6.06 -2.42 3.21
N VAL A 35 -6.20 -2.00 4.46
CA VAL A 35 -5.53 -0.80 4.98
C VAL A 35 -4.34 -1.28 5.81
N ILE A 36 -3.14 -0.81 5.46
CA ILE A 36 -1.90 -1.23 6.12
C ILE A 36 -1.27 -0.03 6.80
N TYR A 37 -1.12 -0.12 8.12
CA TYR A 37 -0.43 0.86 8.95
C TYR A 37 1.03 0.46 9.13
N THR A 38 1.94 1.40 8.99
CA THR A 38 3.38 1.21 9.22
C THR A 38 4.01 2.53 9.67
N LEU A 39 5.17 2.46 10.31
CA LEU A 39 5.97 3.66 10.59
C LEU A 39 6.73 4.09 9.34
N GLU A 40 6.97 5.40 9.20
CA GLU A 40 7.66 5.99 8.04
C GLU A 40 9.02 5.33 7.75
N LYS A 41 9.77 4.94 8.80
CA LYS A 41 11.05 4.23 8.65
C LYS A 41 10.95 2.85 7.97
N TYR A 42 9.78 2.24 7.95
CA TYR A 42 9.54 0.92 7.35
C TYR A 42 8.75 1.00 6.03
N GLN A 43 8.26 2.19 5.66
CA GLN A 43 7.31 2.33 4.55
C GLN A 43 7.90 1.92 3.20
N LEU A 44 9.20 2.20 2.96
CA LEU A 44 9.86 1.88 1.70
C LEU A 44 10.10 0.38 1.55
N GLU A 45 10.62 -0.28 2.60
CA GLU A 45 10.81 -1.74 2.63
C GLU A 45 9.49 -2.47 2.46
N LEU A 46 8.44 -2.01 3.15
CA LEU A 46 7.11 -2.60 3.05
C LEU A 46 6.49 -2.41 1.66
N LEU A 47 6.58 -1.20 1.09
CA LEU A 47 6.05 -0.94 -0.25
C LEU A 47 6.80 -1.74 -1.32
N ALA A 48 8.12 -1.86 -1.20
CA ALA A 48 8.95 -2.69 -2.08
C ALA A 48 8.53 -4.16 -2.02
N LEU A 49 8.29 -4.67 -0.80
CA LEU A 49 7.80 -6.04 -0.60
C LEU A 49 6.42 -6.23 -1.26
N LEU A 50 5.49 -5.30 -1.06
CA LEU A 50 4.16 -5.39 -1.67
C LEU A 50 4.23 -5.33 -3.21
N LEU A 51 5.07 -4.47 -3.79
CA LEU A 51 5.27 -4.38 -5.25
C LEU A 51 5.90 -5.65 -5.84
N LYS A 52 6.73 -6.38 -5.08
CA LYS A 52 7.28 -7.67 -5.49
C LYS A 52 6.19 -8.75 -5.64
N TYR A 53 5.22 -8.80 -4.72
CA TYR A 53 4.17 -9.83 -4.73
C TYR A 53 2.87 -9.41 -5.43
N PHE A 54 2.69 -8.10 -5.65
CA PHE A 54 1.58 -7.49 -6.38
C PHE A 54 2.13 -6.48 -7.41
N PRO A 55 2.71 -6.96 -8.52
CA PRO A 55 3.32 -6.09 -9.52
C PRO A 55 2.28 -5.33 -10.37
N PRO A 56 2.61 -4.12 -10.86
CA PRO A 56 1.79 -3.38 -11.83
C PRO A 56 1.74 -4.06 -13.22
N GLN A 57 0.84 -3.59 -14.10
CA GLN A 57 0.62 -4.19 -15.43
C GLN A 57 1.80 -3.92 -16.36
N ASP A 58 2.23 -2.67 -16.30
CA ASP A 58 3.24 -2.10 -17.16
C ASP A 58 4.53 -1.92 -16.36
N SER A 59 5.61 -1.59 -17.06
CA SER A 59 6.91 -1.31 -16.47
C SER A 59 6.96 -0.07 -15.56
N GLY A 60 5.85 0.63 -15.38
CA GLY A 60 5.73 1.82 -14.54
C GLY A 60 4.81 1.61 -13.34
N THR A 61 5.14 2.28 -12.24
CA THR A 61 4.27 2.45 -11.06
C THR A 61 3.32 3.62 -11.19
N ASN A 62 3.33 4.28 -12.36
CA ASN A 62 2.51 5.44 -12.65
C ASN A 62 1.03 5.05 -12.57
N GLU A 63 0.23 5.84 -11.84
CA GLU A 63 -1.16 5.52 -11.47
C GLU A 63 -1.36 4.26 -10.59
N TYR A 64 -0.39 3.34 -10.51
CA TYR A 64 -0.48 2.16 -9.65
C TYR A 64 -0.27 2.49 -8.16
N VAL A 65 0.65 3.42 -7.88
CA VAL A 65 0.90 3.93 -6.54
C VAL A 65 0.59 5.41 -6.54
N SER A 66 -0.27 5.87 -5.61
CA SER A 66 -0.73 7.27 -5.58
C SER A 66 0.37 8.32 -5.33
N ASN A 67 1.58 7.88 -4.98
CA ASN A 67 2.75 8.72 -4.77
C ASN A 67 3.93 8.16 -5.59
N GLU A 68 4.17 8.75 -6.76
CA GLU A 68 5.21 8.31 -7.70
C GLU A 68 6.62 8.35 -7.09
N ASN A 69 6.96 9.41 -6.34
CA ASN A 69 8.27 9.54 -5.70
C ASN A 69 8.51 8.40 -4.70
N LEU A 70 7.49 8.06 -3.91
CA LEU A 70 7.57 6.95 -2.97
C LEU A 70 7.71 5.62 -3.72
N ALA A 71 7.00 5.44 -4.83
CA ALA A 71 7.05 4.24 -5.64
C ALA A 71 8.44 4.03 -6.26
N GLN A 72 9.05 5.07 -6.83
CA GLN A 72 10.42 5.00 -7.39
C GLN A 72 11.43 4.63 -6.31
N LYS A 73 11.36 5.29 -5.15
CA LYS A 73 12.23 4.95 -4.01
C LYS A 73 12.06 3.51 -3.54
N ALA A 74 10.83 2.97 -3.57
CA ALA A 74 10.57 1.59 -3.20
C ALA A 74 11.11 0.59 -4.25
N LEU A 75 11.08 0.92 -5.54
CA LEU A 75 11.70 0.10 -6.58
C LEU A 75 13.22 0.01 -6.44
N ASP A 76 13.85 1.06 -5.92
CA ASP A 76 15.30 1.09 -5.65
C ASP A 76 15.70 0.29 -4.39
N VAL A 77 14.74 -0.10 -3.54
CA VAL A 77 15.02 -0.87 -2.32
C VAL A 77 15.45 -2.29 -2.69
N GLN A 78 16.65 -2.65 -2.27
CA GLN A 78 17.10 -4.04 -2.25
C GLN A 78 16.51 -4.73 -1.02
N LEU A 79 15.53 -5.61 -1.24
CA LEU A 79 14.95 -6.42 -0.17
C LEU A 79 15.95 -7.46 0.32
N ASP A 80 15.97 -7.67 1.64
CA ASP A 80 16.78 -8.72 2.26
C ASP A 80 16.37 -10.10 1.72
N PRO A 81 17.31 -10.92 1.20
CA PRO A 81 16.99 -12.27 0.73
C PRO A 81 16.29 -13.14 1.77
N SER A 82 16.64 -12.99 3.05
CA SER A 82 16.00 -13.75 4.13
C SER A 82 14.56 -13.34 4.38
N LEU A 83 14.19 -12.08 4.09
CA LEU A 83 12.80 -11.62 4.10
C LEU A 83 12.02 -12.27 2.95
N ILE A 84 12.61 -12.27 1.75
CA ILE A 84 12.00 -12.92 0.57
C ILE A 84 11.74 -14.40 0.88
N ASP A 85 12.74 -15.12 1.38
CA ASP A 85 12.63 -16.53 1.77
C ASP A 85 11.56 -16.78 2.83
N ALA A 86 11.40 -15.85 3.78
CA ALA A 86 10.37 -15.94 4.82
C ALA A 86 8.95 -15.80 4.26
N VAL A 87 8.78 -14.96 3.24
CA VAL A 87 7.48 -14.65 2.64
C VAL A 87 7.10 -15.69 1.58
N GLU A 88 8.03 -16.07 0.68
CA GLU A 88 7.81 -17.04 -0.42
C GLU A 88 7.26 -18.39 0.03
N LYS A 89 7.63 -18.85 1.24
CA LYS A 89 7.12 -20.13 1.79
C LYS A 89 5.62 -20.13 2.08
N SER A 90 4.98 -18.98 2.11
CA SER A 90 3.57 -18.85 2.51
C SER A 90 2.74 -17.92 1.64
N SER A 91 3.36 -17.13 0.76
CA SER A 91 2.66 -16.24 -0.16
C SER A 91 2.77 -16.74 -1.60
N SER A 92 1.70 -16.60 -2.36
CA SER A 92 1.78 -16.70 -3.82
C SER A 92 2.18 -15.35 -4.41
N VAL A 93 2.92 -15.37 -5.53
CA VAL A 93 3.07 -14.17 -6.37
C VAL A 93 1.80 -14.05 -7.20
N TYR A 94 1.08 -12.94 -7.03
CA TYR A 94 -0.17 -12.69 -7.72
C TYR A 94 0.09 -12.02 -9.07
N LYS A 95 -0.86 -12.18 -9.99
CA LYS A 95 -0.74 -11.58 -11.32
C LYS A 95 -1.17 -10.12 -11.25
N HIS A 96 -0.79 -9.38 -12.28
CA HIS A 96 -1.32 -8.04 -12.47
C HIS A 96 -2.86 -8.05 -12.42
N GLY A 97 -3.44 -7.05 -11.73
CA GLY A 97 -4.88 -6.82 -11.62
C GLY A 97 -5.51 -7.37 -10.33
N ASP A 98 -4.78 -8.21 -9.58
CA ASP A 98 -5.23 -8.75 -8.30
C ASP A 98 -5.26 -7.67 -7.20
N VAL A 99 -4.29 -6.76 -7.23
CA VAL A 99 -4.33 -5.45 -6.55
C VAL A 99 -4.34 -4.39 -7.63
N LYS A 100 -5.37 -3.53 -7.61
CA LYS A 100 -5.57 -2.50 -8.66
C LYS A 100 -4.71 -1.26 -8.47
N MET A 101 -4.50 -0.85 -7.21
CA MET A 101 -3.79 0.37 -6.86
C MET A 101 -3.39 0.33 -5.38
N MET A 102 -2.31 1.03 -5.03
CA MET A 102 -1.87 1.29 -3.67
C MET A 102 -1.96 2.79 -3.36
N TYR A 103 -2.78 3.16 -2.37
CA TYR A 103 -2.87 4.53 -1.89
C TYR A 103 -1.95 4.74 -0.69
N CYS A 104 -0.95 5.60 -0.84
CA CYS A 104 -0.01 5.95 0.22
C CYS A 104 -0.36 7.30 0.83
N THR A 105 -0.75 7.29 2.11
CA THR A 105 -1.15 8.48 2.86
C THR A 105 -0.65 8.44 4.30
N ARG A 106 -0.88 9.51 5.06
CA ARG A 106 -0.51 9.65 6.48
C ARG A 106 -1.68 10.20 7.28
N ALA A 107 -1.53 10.19 8.62
CA ALA A 107 -2.48 10.85 9.50
C ALA A 107 -2.64 12.33 9.10
N GLY A 108 -3.89 12.76 8.90
CA GLY A 108 -4.24 14.11 8.45
C GLY A 108 -4.81 14.98 9.57
N GLU A 109 -5.03 16.26 9.26
CA GLU A 109 -5.45 17.31 10.20
C GLU A 109 -6.99 17.40 10.39
N GLY A 110 -7.76 16.51 9.76
CA GLY A 110 -9.22 16.53 9.78
C GLY A 110 -9.85 17.44 8.72
N ALA A 111 -11.13 17.79 8.90
CA ALA A 111 -11.89 18.59 7.94
C ALA A 111 -11.40 20.05 7.93
N LYS A 112 -11.37 20.66 6.73
CA LYS A 112 -10.98 22.07 6.54
C LYS A 112 -12.10 22.83 5.85
N ARG A 113 -12.33 24.07 6.29
CA ARG A 113 -13.17 25.01 5.55
C ARG A 113 -12.37 25.54 4.36
N LEU A 114 -12.87 25.30 3.16
CA LEU A 114 -12.27 25.79 1.92
C LEU A 114 -12.68 27.23 1.65
N ASP A 115 -11.93 27.89 0.77
CA ASP A 115 -12.27 29.24 0.32
C ASP A 115 -13.57 29.21 -0.50
N PRO A 116 -14.44 30.24 -0.44
CA PRO A 116 -15.64 30.29 -1.28
C PRO A 116 -15.37 30.13 -2.79
N THR A 117 -14.16 30.45 -3.26
CA THR A 117 -13.73 30.23 -4.65
C THR A 117 -13.63 28.74 -5.05
N GLU A 118 -13.51 27.83 -4.07
CA GLU A 118 -13.53 26.37 -4.28
C GLU A 118 -14.95 25.80 -4.23
N SER A 119 -15.98 26.65 -4.21
CA SER A 119 -17.38 26.21 -4.24
C SER A 119 -17.67 25.41 -5.52
N VAL A 120 -18.19 24.20 -5.34
CA VAL A 120 -18.71 23.36 -6.43
C VAL A 120 -20.11 23.78 -6.89
N PHE A 121 -20.74 24.73 -6.20
CA PHE A 121 -22.02 25.32 -6.57
C PHE A 121 -21.83 26.75 -7.11
N ALA A 122 -22.40 27.03 -8.27
CA ALA A 122 -22.57 28.38 -8.75
C ALA A 122 -23.92 28.94 -8.26
N PHE A 123 -23.90 29.67 -7.14
CA PHE A 123 -25.10 30.39 -6.69
C PHE A 123 -25.32 31.59 -7.62
N LYS A 124 -26.30 31.48 -8.52
CA LYS A 124 -26.84 32.63 -9.25
C LYS A 124 -27.92 33.25 -8.38
N TYR A 125 -27.73 34.50 -7.97
CA TYR A 125 -28.81 35.31 -7.39
C TYR A 125 -29.58 35.92 -8.57
N GLU A 126 -30.87 35.59 -8.68
CA GLU A 126 -31.84 36.31 -9.53
C GLU A 126 -32.40 37.53 -8.80
#